data_AF-A0A845DPH5-F1
#
_entry.id   AF-A0A845DPH5-F1
#
_cell.length_a   1.000
_cell.length_b   1.000
_cell.length_c   1.000
_cell.angle_alpha   90.00
_cell.angle_beta   90.00
_cell.angle_gamma   90.00
#
_symmetry.space_group_name_H-M   'P 1'
#
loop_
_entity.id
_entity.type
_entity.pdbx_description
1 polymer ?
#
loop_
_entity_poly.entity_id
_entity_poly.type
_entity_poly.pdbx_seq_one_letter_code
_entity_poly.pdbx_strand_id
1 'polypeptide(L)'
;MQTLDSSQWEIFTKVRWPSALPYYIAAHEIAFTGSIIGAVVAEWLFARKGLGYLIVQSMSQYRADRVWAVTIVASALAVGAYLLVKAIEKYLFRWQVEDLT
;
A
#
# COMPACT_ATOMS: atom_id res chain seq x y z
N MET A 1 -18.80 18.77 -22.44
CA MET A 1 -19.97 18.73 -21.53
C MET A 1 -20.18 20.09 -20.87
N GLN A 2 -20.50 21.13 -21.66
CA GLN A 2 -20.94 22.45 -21.15
C GLN A 2 -22.39 22.76 -21.58
N THR A 3 -23.05 21.79 -22.21
CA THR A 3 -24.40 21.94 -22.78
C THR A 3 -25.52 21.85 -21.73
N LEU A 4 -25.18 21.62 -20.45
CA LEU A 4 -26.14 21.39 -19.35
C LEU A 4 -26.06 22.46 -18.23
N ASP A 5 -25.43 23.62 -18.50
CA ASP A 5 -25.27 24.72 -17.52
C ASP A 5 -24.75 24.26 -16.14
N SER A 6 -23.89 23.25 -16.14
CA SER A 6 -23.40 22.59 -14.92
C SER A 6 -22.19 23.32 -14.37
N SER A 7 -22.18 23.57 -13.06
CA SER A 7 -21.05 24.21 -12.39
C SER A 7 -19.77 23.37 -12.51
N GLN A 8 -18.60 24.02 -12.48
CA GLN A 8 -17.30 23.32 -12.51
C GLN A 8 -17.17 22.26 -11.41
N TRP A 9 -17.83 22.49 -10.26
CA TRP A 9 -17.86 21.55 -9.15
C TRP A 9 -18.72 20.30 -9.45
N GLU A 10 -19.84 20.46 -10.15
CA GLU A 10 -20.65 19.33 -10.60
C GLU A 10 -19.93 18.49 -11.66
N ILE A 11 -19.24 19.13 -12.59
CA ILE A 11 -18.43 18.41 -13.60
C ILE A 11 -17.30 17.64 -12.90
N PHE A 12 -16.64 18.24 -11.91
CA PHE A 12 -15.59 17.58 -11.15
C PHE A 12 -16.11 16.36 -10.39
N THR A 13 -17.16 16.53 -9.59
CA THR A 13 -17.66 15.47 -8.69
C THR A 13 -18.44 14.37 -9.40
N LYS A 14 -19.24 14.70 -10.43
CA LYS A 14 -20.13 13.74 -11.10
C LYS A 14 -19.49 13.06 -12.31
N VAL A 15 -18.45 13.64 -12.91
CA VAL A 15 -17.85 13.12 -14.15
C VAL A 15 -16.37 12.81 -13.96
N ARG A 16 -15.56 13.80 -13.57
CA ARG A 16 -14.10 13.63 -13.51
C ARG A 16 -13.67 12.70 -12.36
N TRP A 17 -14.24 12.89 -11.17
CA TRP A 17 -13.92 12.09 -9.99
C TRP A 17 -14.23 10.61 -10.15
N PRO A 18 -15.47 10.19 -10.52
CA PRO A 18 -15.77 8.77 -10.71
C PRO A 18 -14.98 8.15 -11.87
N SER A 19 -14.68 8.91 -12.93
CA SER A 19 -13.84 8.42 -14.04
C SER A 19 -12.36 8.28 -13.65
N ALA A 20 -11.85 9.05 -12.69
CA ALA A 20 -10.47 9.00 -12.23
C ALA A 20 -10.24 8.03 -11.06
N LEU A 21 -11.30 7.67 -10.35
CA LEU A 21 -11.25 6.76 -9.20
C LEU A 21 -10.61 5.39 -9.52
N PRO A 22 -10.88 4.75 -10.70
CA PRO A 22 -10.18 3.53 -11.11
C PRO A 22 -8.66 3.68 -11.16
N TYR A 23 -8.19 4.74 -11.81
CA TYR A 23 -6.76 5.03 -11.93
C TYR A 23 -6.13 5.39 -10.60
N TYR A 24 -6.85 6.11 -9.72
CA TYR A 24 -6.35 6.48 -8.40
C TYR A 24 -6.09 5.26 -7.53
N ILE A 25 -7.03 4.31 -7.46
CA ILE A 25 -6.86 3.12 -6.61
C ILE A 25 -5.82 2.18 -7.23
N ALA A 26 -5.74 2.05 -8.56
CA ALA A 26 -4.65 1.31 -9.22
C ALA A 26 -3.27 1.89 -8.87
N ALA A 27 -3.12 3.21 -8.87
CA ALA A 27 -1.89 3.87 -8.42
C ALA A 27 -1.63 3.66 -6.92
N HIS A 28 -2.69 3.48 -6.13
CA HIS A 28 -2.60 3.28 -4.69
C HIS A 28 -1.98 1.93 -4.32
N GLU A 29 -2.18 0.86 -5.11
CA GLU A 29 -1.52 -0.43 -4.89
C GLU A 29 0.01 -0.31 -4.89
N ILE A 30 0.55 0.40 -5.87
CA ILE A 30 1.99 0.63 -6.03
C ILE A 30 2.52 1.52 -4.89
N ALA A 31 1.79 2.58 -4.57
CA ALA A 31 2.16 3.51 -3.50
C ALA A 31 2.18 2.82 -2.12
N PHE A 32 1.19 1.99 -1.81
CA PHE A 32 1.13 1.24 -0.55
C PHE A 32 2.28 0.25 -0.43
N THR A 33 2.55 -0.52 -1.48
CA THR A 33 3.66 -1.49 -1.49
C THR A 33 5.00 -0.78 -1.30
N GLY A 34 5.20 0.36 -1.98
CA GLY A 34 6.40 1.19 -1.81
C GLY A 34 6.54 1.79 -0.40
N SER A 35 5.43 2.17 0.23
CA SER A 35 5.43 2.73 1.59
C SER A 35 5.94 1.73 2.63
N ILE A 36 5.57 0.45 2.52
CA ILE A 36 6.03 -0.61 3.45
C ILE A 36 7.55 -0.77 3.36
N ILE A 37 8.09 -0.84 2.14
CA ILE A 37 9.54 -0.95 1.92
C ILE A 37 10.25 0.29 2.47
N GLY A 38 9.73 1.49 2.18
CA GLY A 38 10.26 2.75 2.70
C GLY A 38 10.24 2.81 4.23
N ALA A 39 9.17 2.33 4.86
CA ALA A 39 9.06 2.26 6.31
C ALA A 39 10.10 1.32 6.92
N VAL A 40 10.31 0.12 6.35
CA VAL A 40 11.33 -0.82 6.84
C VAL A 40 12.74 -0.23 6.71
N VAL A 41 13.05 0.43 5.59
CA VAL A 41 14.36 1.10 5.40
C VAL A 41 14.54 2.26 6.38
N ALA A 42 13.49 3.04 6.62
CA ALA A 42 13.53 4.12 7.62
C ALA A 42 13.72 3.57 9.05
N GLU A 43 13.04 2.47 9.40
CA GLU A 43 13.22 1.79 10.67
C GLU A 43 14.65 1.25 10.85
N TRP A 44 15.26 0.77 9.76
CA TRP A 44 16.61 0.24 9.75
C TRP A 44 17.67 1.30 10.08
N LEU A 45 17.51 2.51 9.53
CA LEU A 45 18.50 3.59 9.63
C LEU A 45 18.32 4.48 10.87
N PHE A 46 17.08 4.79 11.23
CA PHE A 46 16.79 5.89 12.15
C PHE A 46 15.97 5.51 13.37
N ALA A 47 15.31 4.35 13.38
CA ALA A 47 14.46 3.98 14.48
C ALA A 47 15.25 3.29 15.61
N ARG A 48 14.73 3.43 16.84
CA ARG A 48 15.22 2.70 18.04
C ARG A 48 14.33 1.52 18.42
N LYS A 49 13.32 1.25 17.59
CA LYS A 49 12.30 0.20 17.74
C LYS A 49 11.68 -0.07 16.37
N GLY A 50 11.14 -1.26 16.17
CA GLY A 50 10.56 -1.68 14.89
C GLY A 50 11.19 -2.96 14.36
N LEU A 51 10.62 -3.53 13.31
CA LEU A 51 11.08 -4.79 12.72
C LEU A 51 12.41 -4.58 12.00
N GLY A 52 12.57 -3.47 11.27
CA GLY A 52 13.83 -3.11 10.63
C GLY A 52 14.96 -2.94 11.65
N TYR A 53 14.68 -2.25 12.76
CA TYR A 53 15.61 -2.08 13.87
C TYR A 53 16.01 -3.43 14.52
N LEU A 54 15.04 -4.33 14.76
CA LEU A 54 15.30 -5.63 15.38
C LEU A 54 16.20 -6.52 14.53
N ILE A 55 16.12 -6.43 13.20
CA ILE A 55 17.02 -7.14 12.28
C ILE A 55 18.45 -6.65 12.48
N VAL A 56 18.70 -5.33 12.44
CA VAL A 56 20.04 -4.74 12.66
C VAL A 56 20.58 -5.17 14.01
N GLN A 57 19.77 -4.99 15.06
CA GLN A 57 20.19 -5.28 16.42
C GLN A 57 20.58 -6.75 16.59
N SER A 58 19.79 -7.66 16.01
CA SER A 58 20.05 -9.10 16.09
C SER A 58 21.29 -9.51 15.28
N MET A 59 21.52 -8.86 14.14
CA MET A 59 22.77 -9.02 13.37
C MET A 59 23.99 -8.56 14.18
N SER A 60 23.91 -7.40 14.85
CA SER A 60 24.99 -6.92 15.72
C SER A 60 25.25 -7.82 16.93
N GLN A 61 24.24 -8.58 17.40
CA GLN A 61 24.37 -9.56 18.48
C GLN A 61 24.80 -10.95 17.99
N TYR A 62 25.04 -11.15 16.69
CA TYR A 62 25.33 -12.44 16.06
C TYR A 62 24.27 -13.53 16.35
N ARG A 63 23.03 -13.10 16.59
CA ARG A 63 21.89 -13.96 16.92
C ARG A 63 21.09 -14.31 15.67
N ALA A 64 21.61 -15.26 14.90
CA ALA A 64 20.97 -15.71 13.66
C ALA A 64 19.56 -16.27 13.89
N ASP A 65 19.34 -16.94 15.03
CA ASP A 65 18.01 -17.40 15.50
C ASP A 65 16.98 -16.27 15.48
N ARG A 66 17.37 -15.12 16.03
CA ARG A 66 16.49 -13.96 16.16
C ARG A 66 16.32 -13.21 14.83
N VAL A 67 17.36 -13.14 14.00
CA VAL A 67 17.26 -12.55 12.66
C VAL A 67 16.21 -13.30 11.85
N TRP A 68 16.29 -14.64 11.77
CA TRP A 68 15.32 -15.45 11.04
C TRP A 68 13.90 -15.32 11.58
N ALA A 69 13.72 -15.33 12.91
CA ALA A 69 12.42 -15.14 13.52
C ALA A 69 11.79 -13.78 13.14
N VAL A 70 12.58 -12.69 13.21
CA VAL A 70 12.10 -11.35 12.85
C VAL A 70 11.84 -11.24 11.35
N THR A 71 12.67 -11.84 10.50
CA THR A 71 12.45 -11.88 9.05
C THR A 71 11.15 -12.59 8.69
N ILE A 72 10.85 -13.75 9.28
CA ILE A 72 9.59 -14.47 9.03
C ILE A 72 8.39 -13.60 9.44
N VAL A 73 8.45 -12.97 10.61
CA VAL A 73 7.37 -12.07 11.08
C VAL A 73 7.22 -10.87 10.14
N ALA A 74 8.32 -10.27 9.70
CA ALA A 74 8.30 -9.14 8.76
C ALA A 74 7.73 -9.55 7.39
N SER A 75 8.10 -10.72 6.87
CA SER A 75 7.54 -11.26 5.63
C SER A 75 6.05 -11.54 5.77
N ALA A 76 5.61 -12.15 6.87
CA ALA A 76 4.19 -12.39 7.13
C ALA A 76 3.40 -11.08 7.22
N LEU A 77 3.95 -10.04 7.85
CA LEU A 77 3.33 -8.72 7.93
C LEU A 77 3.28 -8.03 6.57
N ALA A 78 4.34 -8.12 5.77
CA ALA A 78 4.37 -7.57 4.41
C ALA A 78 3.33 -8.24 3.50
N VAL A 79 3.26 -9.58 3.53
CA VAL A 79 2.24 -10.34 2.79
C VAL A 79 0.83 -10.02 3.31
N GLY A 80 0.65 -9.95 4.62
CA GLY A 80 -0.63 -9.59 5.23
C GLY A 80 -1.11 -8.20 4.82
N ALA A 81 -0.22 -7.20 4.83
CA ALA A 81 -0.51 -5.86 4.35
C ALA A 81 -0.84 -5.83 2.86
N TYR A 82 -0.07 -6.56 2.02
CA TYR A 82 -0.37 -6.69 0.59
C TYR A 82 -1.76 -7.29 0.35
N LEU A 83 -2.09 -8.39 1.05
CA LEU A 83 -3.40 -9.04 0.95
C LEU A 83 -4.54 -8.13 1.44
N LEU A 84 -4.32 -7.34 2.49
CA LEU A 84 -5.29 -6.34 2.95
C LEU A 84 -5.55 -5.28 1.88
N VAL A 85 -4.50 -4.77 1.23
CA VAL A 85 -4.63 -3.80 0.14
C VAL A 85 -5.39 -4.41 -1.04
N LYS A 86 -5.03 -5.63 -1.47
CA LYS A 86 -5.76 -6.37 -2.52
C LYS A 86 -7.22 -6.64 -2.15
N ALA A 87 -7.52 -6.92 -0.88
CA ALA A 87 -8.89 -7.11 -0.42
C ALA A 87 -9.71 -5.80 -0.47
N ILE A 88 -9.09 -4.68 -0.09
CA ILE A 88 -9.71 -3.35 -0.19
C ILE A 88 -9.96 -2.98 -1.65
N GLU A 89 -8.98 -3.21 -2.53
CA GLU A 89 -9.10 -3.01 -3.98
C GLU A 89 -10.28 -3.82 -4.54
N LYS A 90 -10.34 -5.13 -4.23
CA LYS A 90 -11.45 -6.00 -4.67
C LYS A 90 -12.81 -5.57 -4.11
N TYR A 91 -12.86 -5.04 -2.90
CA TYR A 91 -14.10 -4.55 -2.30
C TYR A 91 -14.59 -3.27 -2.98
N LEU A 92 -13.70 -2.32 -3.26
CA LEU A 92 -14.04 -1.06 -3.92
C LEU A 92 -14.40 -1.25 -5.40
N PHE A 93 -13.73 -2.17 -6.09
CA PHE A 93 -13.93 -2.42 -7.52
C PHE A 93 -14.89 -3.55 -7.85
N ARG A 94 -15.69 -3.99 -6.89
CA ARG A 94 -16.70 -5.04 -7.09
C ARG A 94 -17.73 -4.74 -8.20
N TRP A 95 -17.81 -3.47 -8.62
CA TRP A 95 -18.69 -2.97 -9.69
C TRP A 95 -18.02 -2.89 -11.07
N GLN A 96 -16.69 -2.95 -11.17
CA GLN A 96 -15.99 -3.08 -12.46
C GLN A 96 -15.76 -4.57 -12.74
N VAL A 97 -16.85 -5.22 -13.17
CA VAL A 97 -16.80 -6.56 -13.77
C VAL A 97 -16.29 -6.40 -15.20
N GLU A 98 -15.23 -7.13 -15.56
CA GLU A 98 -14.55 -7.15 -16.88
C GLU A 98 -13.96 -5.78 -17.30
N ASP A 99 -12.73 -5.62 -17.77
CA ASP A 99 -11.72 -6.44 -18.41
C ASP A 99 -10.37 -5.90 -17.95
N LEU A 100 -9.33 -6.75 -17.93
CA LEU A 100 -7.92 -6.45 -18.17
C LEU A 100 -7.12 -7.60 -17.56
N THR A 101 -7.06 -8.68 -18.34
CA THR A 101 -6.01 -9.71 -18.27
C THR A 101 -4.63 -9.10 -18.25
#